data_AF-A0A6A6UUF0-F1
#
_entry.id   AF-A0A6A6UUF0-F1
#
_cell.length_a   1.000
_cell.length_b   1.000
_cell.length_c   1.000
_cell.angle_alpha   90.00
_cell.angle_beta   90.00
_cell.angle_gamma   90.00
#
_symmetry.space_group_name_H-M   'P 1'
#
loop_
_entity.id
_entity.type
_entity.pdbx_description
1 polymer ?
#
loop_
_entity_poly.entity_id
_entity_poly.type
_entity_poly.pdbx_seq_one_letter_code
_entity_poly.pdbx_strand_id
1 'polypeptide(L)'
;MRAVTVCTTEQSLKQLIQDESDSKYVPGNIQRKLVYMLGGLNFETDTFWAMSEQGANLGIGDVMVVGAHLYHHGYGALPHSPSVAGVVATHSPKATHFPGSVQLQKRTRTMEFMEDGKAQLKIVENTEIDGLKEMMKERFQLWKTSNAGPPSAVMFYRDAVNFGSGTEDHQETVLNEMTKIREAYKDVFDSDTSHIIYILIQRNARNGDLAAASLGQKETGEFFSGSTQKPNAYRYFIKFNDTALRSEVIQDLTNSLNKSSQLAAEVALALPVHFARKICQRMCDHFYFCQTRDIMHYPQNFCQTRDMMHYPQMVRNFTSQKRGDNEEVIILHIRSMLVGQDLVEKSLPQPTLDRPETKRDSNRMMLWHKKLDNLMFYL
;
A
#
# COMPACT_ATOMS: atom_id res chain seq x y z
N MET A 1 14.07 -18.20 6.26
CA MET A 1 14.54 -17.36 5.15
C MET A 1 13.36 -17.11 4.21
N ARG A 2 13.00 -15.85 3.90
CA ARG A 2 11.87 -15.56 2.99
C ARG A 2 12.37 -15.58 1.54
N ALA A 3 11.70 -16.33 0.67
CA ALA A 3 12.13 -16.49 -0.72
C ALA A 3 11.62 -15.35 -1.61
N VAL A 4 12.48 -14.84 -2.49
CA VAL A 4 12.07 -13.93 -3.56
C VAL A 4 11.33 -14.76 -4.62
N THR A 5 10.07 -14.41 -4.87
CA THR A 5 9.23 -15.09 -5.86
C THR A 5 8.75 -14.09 -6.90
N VAL A 6 8.70 -14.48 -8.17
CA VAL A 6 8.03 -13.73 -9.25
C VAL A 6 7.11 -14.69 -10.00
N CYS A 7 5.85 -14.30 -10.16
CA CYS A 7 4.86 -15.07 -10.90
C CYS A 7 4.76 -14.59 -12.35
N THR A 8 4.44 -15.52 -13.24
CA THR A 8 4.17 -15.25 -14.66
C THR A 8 3.06 -16.18 -15.14
N THR A 9 2.32 -15.78 -16.17
CA THR A 9 1.30 -16.64 -16.75
C THR A 9 1.96 -17.82 -17.48
N GLU A 10 1.30 -18.97 -17.47
CA GLU A 10 1.73 -20.13 -18.26
C GLU A 10 1.90 -19.78 -19.74
N GLN A 11 1.02 -18.92 -20.28
CA GLN A 11 1.11 -18.44 -21.65
C GLN A 11 2.40 -17.64 -21.89
N SER A 12 2.75 -16.70 -21.00
CA SER A 12 3.99 -15.95 -21.08
C SER A 12 5.22 -16.84 -20.92
N LEU A 13 5.13 -17.89 -20.09
CA LEU A 13 6.20 -18.87 -19.93
C LEU A 13 6.35 -19.78 -21.16
N LYS A 14 5.24 -20.20 -21.78
CA LYS A 14 5.26 -20.99 -23.02
C LYS A 14 5.87 -20.22 -24.17
N GLN A 15 5.56 -18.93 -24.29
CA GLN A 15 6.20 -18.03 -25.26
C GLN A 15 7.72 -17.97 -25.03
N LEU A 16 8.17 -17.95 -23.77
CA LEU A 16 9.60 -17.96 -23.42
C LEU A 16 10.31 -19.26 -23.79
N ILE A 17 9.64 -20.41 -23.70
CA ILE A 17 10.22 -21.72 -24.01
C ILE A 17 10.24 -21.98 -25.53
N GLN A 18 9.31 -21.39 -26.28
CA GLN A 18 9.13 -21.64 -27.72
C GLN A 18 10.04 -20.81 -28.63
N ASP A 19 10.65 -19.71 -28.14
CA ASP A 19 11.67 -18.99 -28.89
C ASP A 19 12.95 -19.84 -28.95
N GLU A 20 13.11 -20.62 -30.03
CA GLU A 20 14.24 -21.53 -30.33
C GLU A 20 15.60 -20.82 -30.51
N SER A 21 15.69 -19.52 -30.28
CA SER A 21 16.99 -18.86 -30.20
C SER A 21 17.75 -19.42 -29.01
N ASP A 22 18.98 -19.88 -29.23
CA ASP A 22 19.89 -20.45 -28.20
C ASP A 22 20.14 -19.51 -27.00
N SER A 23 19.71 -18.25 -27.08
CA SER A 23 19.65 -17.33 -25.95
C SER A 23 18.36 -17.53 -25.14
N LYS A 24 18.50 -18.04 -23.91
CA LYS A 24 17.46 -18.02 -22.88
C LYS A 24 16.96 -16.58 -22.66
N TYR A 25 15.88 -16.18 -23.31
CA TYR A 25 15.31 -14.83 -23.19
C TYR A 25 14.39 -14.76 -21.97
N VAL A 26 14.69 -13.88 -21.01
CA VAL A 26 13.75 -13.55 -19.91
C VAL A 26 13.08 -12.22 -20.26
N PRO A 27 11.74 -12.08 -20.18
CA PRO A 27 11.08 -10.84 -20.58
C PRO A 27 11.56 -9.72 -19.66
N GLY A 28 11.91 -8.57 -20.25
CA GLY A 28 12.52 -7.47 -19.49
C GLY A 28 11.69 -7.00 -18.29
N ASN A 29 10.36 -7.15 -18.32
CA ASN A 29 9.50 -6.83 -17.18
C ASN A 29 9.70 -7.77 -15.97
N ILE A 30 9.97 -9.06 -16.22
CA ILE A 30 10.27 -10.05 -15.17
C ILE A 30 11.66 -9.77 -14.61
N GLN A 31 12.65 -9.57 -15.47
CA GLN A 31 14.01 -9.22 -15.07
C GLN A 31 14.04 -7.95 -14.20
N ARG A 32 13.31 -6.90 -14.61
CA ARG A 32 13.22 -5.65 -13.84
C ARG A 32 12.66 -5.83 -12.44
N LYS A 33 11.63 -6.67 -12.30
CA LYS A 33 11.06 -7.02 -10.98
C LYS A 33 12.08 -7.79 -10.13
N LEU A 34 12.75 -8.79 -10.70
CA LEU A 34 13.76 -9.57 -9.98
C LEU A 34 14.93 -8.70 -9.50
N VAL A 35 15.49 -7.86 -10.37
CA VAL A 35 16.57 -6.93 -10.03
C VAL A 35 16.13 -6.02 -8.88
N TYR A 36 14.94 -5.41 -8.98
CA TYR A 36 14.42 -4.53 -7.93
C TYR A 36 14.16 -5.27 -6.60
N MET A 37 13.60 -6.48 -6.65
CA MET A 37 13.33 -7.29 -5.45
C MET A 37 14.62 -7.77 -4.77
N LEU A 38 15.72 -7.85 -5.51
CA LEU A 38 17.05 -8.17 -5.00
C LEU A 38 17.83 -6.91 -4.54
N GLY A 39 17.18 -5.73 -4.54
CA GLY A 39 17.79 -4.46 -4.14
C GLY A 39 18.65 -3.79 -5.23
N GLY A 40 18.60 -4.29 -6.46
CA GLY A 40 19.30 -3.72 -7.60
C GLY A 40 18.52 -2.59 -8.28
N LEU A 41 19.23 -1.82 -9.12
CA LEU A 41 18.65 -0.74 -9.93
C LEU A 41 18.57 -1.18 -11.39
N ASN A 42 17.45 -0.89 -12.04
CA ASN A 42 17.26 -1.17 -13.47
C ASN A 42 17.83 -0.08 -14.36
N PHE A 43 17.87 1.16 -13.84
CA PHE A 43 18.46 2.30 -14.51
C PHE A 43 18.84 3.35 -13.47
N GLU A 44 19.90 4.09 -13.75
CA GLU A 44 20.26 5.27 -12.97
C GLU A 44 19.17 6.34 -13.11
N THR A 45 18.85 6.99 -12.00
CA THR A 45 17.83 8.03 -11.97
C THR A 45 18.50 9.34 -11.55
N ASP A 46 18.98 10.08 -12.54
CA ASP A 46 19.50 11.44 -12.33
C ASP A 46 18.40 12.44 -11.95
N THR A 47 17.12 12.05 -12.10
CA THR A 47 15.98 12.95 -12.00
C THR A 47 15.77 13.58 -10.63
N PHE A 48 16.07 12.86 -9.53
CA PHE A 48 16.00 13.46 -8.20
C PHE A 48 17.26 14.26 -7.87
N TRP A 49 18.43 13.83 -8.38
CA TRP A 49 19.73 14.45 -8.10
C TRP A 49 19.93 15.78 -8.84
N ALA A 50 19.46 15.88 -10.10
CA ALA A 50 19.49 17.13 -10.87
C ALA A 50 18.61 18.21 -10.23
N MET A 51 17.52 17.82 -9.56
CA MET A 51 16.75 18.72 -8.71
C MET A 51 17.40 18.94 -7.34
N SER A 52 18.33 18.08 -6.90
CA SER A 52 19.11 18.24 -5.68
C SER A 52 20.25 19.24 -5.81
N GLU A 53 20.75 19.59 -7.00
CA GLU A 53 21.67 20.74 -7.14
C GLU A 53 20.93 22.06 -6.88
N GLN A 54 19.70 22.19 -7.40
CA GLN A 54 18.79 23.28 -7.02
C GLN A 54 18.24 23.10 -5.60
N GLY A 55 18.08 21.85 -5.17
CA GLY A 55 17.54 21.44 -3.87
C GLY A 55 18.52 21.60 -2.72
N ALA A 56 19.83 21.47 -2.94
CA ALA A 56 20.88 21.72 -1.97
C ALA A 56 20.87 23.20 -1.57
N ASN A 57 20.66 24.09 -2.55
CA ASN A 57 20.44 25.52 -2.29
C ASN A 57 19.11 25.82 -1.57
N LEU A 58 18.18 24.86 -1.55
CA LEU A 58 16.86 24.96 -0.90
C LEU A 58 16.74 24.07 0.36
N GLY A 59 17.82 23.41 0.82
CA GLY A 59 17.81 22.52 1.98
C GLY A 59 17.16 21.14 1.78
N ILE A 60 16.89 20.74 0.53
CA ILE A 60 16.19 19.51 0.11
C ILE A 60 17.15 18.33 -0.10
N GLY A 61 18.45 18.48 0.16
CA GLY A 61 19.46 17.46 -0.14
C GLY A 61 19.18 16.08 0.46
N ASP A 62 18.50 16.04 1.62
CA ASP A 62 18.23 14.83 2.39
C ASP A 62 16.73 14.63 2.69
N VAL A 63 15.87 14.75 1.67
CA VAL A 63 14.42 14.56 1.86
C VAL A 63 14.03 13.09 1.80
N MET A 64 13.30 12.65 2.83
CA MET A 64 12.58 11.37 2.82
C MET A 64 11.24 11.55 2.12
N VAL A 65 10.99 10.72 1.10
CA VAL A 65 9.71 10.71 0.39
C VAL A 65 8.87 9.54 0.89
N VAL A 66 7.66 9.83 1.34
CA VAL A 66 6.76 8.87 1.99
C VAL A 66 5.45 8.79 1.24
N GLY A 67 4.90 7.59 1.08
CA GLY A 67 3.60 7.33 0.50
C GLY A 67 2.73 6.56 1.45
N ALA A 68 1.50 7.02 1.64
CA ALA A 68 0.54 6.39 2.53
C ALA A 68 -0.79 6.16 1.81
N HIS A 69 -1.33 4.95 1.98
CA HIS A 69 -2.62 4.55 1.44
C HIS A 69 -3.41 3.77 2.48
N LEU A 70 -4.71 4.02 2.53
CA LEU A 70 -5.66 3.26 3.30
C LEU A 70 -6.64 2.57 2.34
N TYR A 71 -6.59 1.25 2.31
CA TYR A 71 -7.43 0.44 1.47
C TYR A 71 -8.66 -0.04 2.23
N HIS A 72 -9.83 0.33 1.72
CA HIS A 72 -11.12 -0.17 2.19
C HIS A 72 -11.70 -1.17 1.18
N HIS A 73 -12.25 -2.25 1.71
CA HIS A 73 -12.95 -3.22 0.90
C HIS A 73 -14.32 -2.68 0.46
N GLY A 74 -14.66 -2.90 -0.81
CA GLY A 74 -15.97 -2.53 -1.36
C GLY A 74 -17.13 -3.38 -0.82
N TYR A 75 -18.36 -3.03 -1.21
CA TYR A 75 -19.62 -3.61 -0.73
C TYR A 75 -19.73 -5.16 -0.83
N GLY A 76 -18.95 -5.78 -1.72
CA GLY A 76 -18.93 -7.24 -1.89
C GLY A 76 -18.14 -8.01 -0.82
N ALA A 77 -17.29 -7.35 -0.03
CA ALA A 77 -16.47 -8.03 0.96
C ALA A 77 -17.29 -8.53 2.17
N LEU A 78 -16.68 -9.39 2.99
CA LEU A 78 -17.25 -9.77 4.27
C LEU A 78 -17.50 -8.51 5.11
N PRO A 79 -18.63 -8.40 5.84
CA PRO A 79 -18.96 -7.21 6.61
C PRO A 79 -17.80 -6.77 7.52
N HIS A 80 -17.12 -7.73 8.15
CA HIS A 80 -16.01 -7.56 9.09
C HIS A 80 -14.62 -7.64 8.45
N SER A 81 -14.51 -7.44 7.14
CA SER A 81 -13.21 -7.37 6.47
C SER A 81 -12.45 -6.12 6.94
N PRO A 82 -11.25 -6.27 7.53
CA PRO A 82 -10.49 -5.13 8.04
C PRO A 82 -10.05 -4.20 6.89
N SER A 83 -9.76 -2.95 7.22
CA SER A 83 -9.04 -2.06 6.29
C SER A 83 -7.55 -2.39 6.33
N VAL A 84 -6.82 -1.98 5.29
CA VAL A 84 -5.35 -2.13 5.24
C VAL A 84 -4.70 -0.78 5.04
N ALA A 85 -3.97 -0.32 6.04
CA ALA A 85 -3.05 0.79 5.86
C ALA A 85 -1.70 0.29 5.38
N GLY A 86 -1.08 1.07 4.49
CA GLY A 86 0.26 0.83 3.99
C GLY A 86 1.02 2.14 3.94
N VAL A 87 2.23 2.12 4.47
CA VAL A 87 3.17 3.23 4.42
C VAL A 87 4.45 2.73 3.77
N VAL A 88 4.94 3.46 2.78
CA VAL A 88 6.23 3.21 2.14
C VAL A 88 7.07 4.47 2.23
N ALA A 89 8.39 4.33 2.34
CA ALA A 89 9.27 5.48 2.35
C ALA A 89 10.59 5.16 1.65
N THR A 90 11.21 6.20 1.09
CA THR A 90 12.59 6.12 0.65
C THR A 90 13.51 5.92 1.86
N HIS A 91 14.53 5.09 1.70
CA HIS A 91 15.57 4.92 2.72
C HIS A 91 16.86 5.68 2.38
N SER A 92 16.90 6.38 1.25
CA SER A 92 18.00 7.23 0.83
C SER A 92 17.49 8.44 0.02
N PRO A 93 18.27 9.53 -0.08
CA PRO A 93 17.92 10.70 -0.89
C PRO A 93 17.75 10.40 -2.38
N LYS A 94 18.33 9.30 -2.89
CA LYS A 94 18.20 8.90 -4.30
C LYS A 94 16.79 8.43 -4.67
N ALA A 95 15.93 8.18 -3.68
CA ALA A 95 14.54 7.77 -3.89
C ALA A 95 14.34 6.56 -4.81
N THR A 96 15.28 5.60 -4.80
CA THR A 96 15.25 4.44 -5.71
C THR A 96 14.40 3.29 -5.21
N HIS A 97 14.42 3.02 -3.91
CA HIS A 97 13.66 1.94 -3.27
C HIS A 97 12.68 2.49 -2.24
N PHE A 98 11.52 1.84 -2.15
CA PHE A 98 10.43 2.23 -1.25
C PHE A 98 10.00 1.05 -0.38
N PRO A 99 10.85 0.60 0.56
CA PRO A 99 10.45 -0.38 1.55
C PRO A 99 9.19 0.10 2.28
N GLY A 100 8.28 -0.83 2.57
CA GLY A 100 7.00 -0.52 3.22
C GLY A 100 6.77 -1.21 4.55
N SER A 101 5.65 -0.85 5.16
CA SER A 101 5.02 -1.47 6.32
C SER A 101 3.52 -1.46 6.09
N VAL A 102 2.80 -2.43 6.64
CA VAL A 102 1.36 -2.57 6.48
C VAL A 102 0.71 -2.96 7.79
N GLN A 103 -0.50 -2.47 8.02
CA GLN A 103 -1.25 -2.74 9.23
C GLN A 103 -2.73 -2.95 8.92
N LEU A 104 -3.29 -3.99 9.55
CA LEU A 104 -4.74 -4.21 9.57
C LEU A 104 -5.38 -3.26 10.57
N GLN A 105 -6.49 -2.65 10.15
CA GLN A 105 -7.22 -1.65 10.93
C GLN A 105 -8.70 -2.03 11.04
N LYS A 106 -9.28 -1.71 12.19
CA LYS A 106 -10.71 -1.92 12.45
C LYS A 106 -11.52 -0.94 11.61
N ARG A 107 -12.75 -1.31 11.23
CA ARG A 107 -13.69 -0.40 10.59
C ARG A 107 -14.74 -0.01 11.62
N THR A 108 -14.88 1.29 11.86
CA THR A 108 -15.95 1.76 12.74
C THR A 108 -17.29 1.51 12.05
N ARG A 109 -18.28 1.05 12.80
CA ARG A 109 -19.64 0.92 12.30
C ARG A 109 -20.59 1.64 13.22
N THR A 110 -21.50 2.37 12.61
CA THR A 110 -22.54 3.09 13.31
C THR A 110 -23.88 2.60 12.77
N MET A 111 -24.83 2.40 13.68
CA MET A 111 -26.21 2.12 13.29
C MET A 111 -26.84 3.46 12.90
N GLU A 112 -27.22 3.59 11.63
CA GLU A 112 -28.00 4.73 11.16
C GLU A 112 -29.46 4.28 11.07
N PHE A 113 -30.36 5.02 11.72
CA PHE A 113 -31.79 4.79 11.61
C PHE A 113 -32.32 5.54 10.40
N MET A 114 -32.89 4.83 9.44
CA MET A 114 -33.56 5.44 8.31
C MET A 114 -34.90 6.06 8.73
N GLU A 115 -35.44 6.96 7.91
CA GLU A 115 -36.73 7.63 8.13
C GLU A 115 -37.90 6.64 8.28
N ASP A 116 -37.79 5.43 7.71
CA ASP A 116 -38.77 4.36 7.83
C ASP A 116 -38.64 3.54 9.13
N GLY A 117 -37.75 3.95 10.05
CA GLY A 117 -37.49 3.29 11.32
C GLY A 117 -36.60 2.04 11.21
N LYS A 118 -36.12 1.68 10.02
CA LYS A 118 -35.18 0.55 9.87
C LYS A 118 -33.77 0.99 10.23
N ALA A 119 -33.13 0.24 11.13
CA ALA A 119 -31.71 0.41 11.40
C ALA A 119 -30.89 -0.22 10.26
N GLN A 120 -30.09 0.59 9.58
CA GLN A 120 -29.08 0.11 8.63
C GLN A 120 -27.69 0.28 9.24
N LEU A 121 -26.87 -0.75 9.10
CA LEU A 121 -25.48 -0.69 9.52
C LEU A 121 -24.71 0.17 8.50
N LYS A 122 -24.32 1.38 8.90
CA LYS A 122 -23.44 2.23 8.13
C LYS A 122 -22.01 1.97 8.54
N ILE A 123 -21.18 1.61 7.57
CA ILE A 123 -19.75 1.48 7.78
C ILE A 123 -19.18 2.90 7.76
N VAL A 124 -18.67 3.36 8.90
CA VAL A 124 -17.94 4.62 9.02
C VAL A 124 -16.47 4.28 8.81
N GLU A 125 -15.97 4.60 7.64
CA GLU A 125 -14.57 4.36 7.32
C GLU A 125 -13.72 5.33 8.12
N ASN A 126 -12.87 4.79 9.01
CA ASN A 126 -11.85 5.60 9.66
C ASN A 126 -10.92 6.10 8.55
N THR A 127 -10.74 7.42 8.46
CA THR A 127 -9.87 8.07 7.49
C THR A 127 -8.42 8.10 7.96
N GLU A 128 -8.20 7.98 9.27
CA GLU A 128 -6.91 8.01 9.91
C GLU A 128 -6.18 6.68 9.80
N ILE A 129 -4.86 6.74 9.64
CA ILE A 129 -4.00 5.58 9.70
C ILE A 129 -3.69 5.22 11.17
N ASP A 130 -4.38 4.21 11.71
CA ASP A 130 -3.98 3.50 12.93
C ASP A 130 -2.53 2.95 12.82
N GLY A 131 -1.73 3.17 13.87
CA GLY A 131 -0.33 2.72 13.94
C GLY A 131 0.64 3.43 12.99
N LEU A 132 0.25 4.61 12.49
CA LEU A 132 1.12 5.44 11.65
C LEU A 132 2.47 5.74 12.32
N LYS A 133 2.49 6.03 13.62
CA LYS A 133 3.72 6.33 14.38
C LYS A 133 4.71 5.18 14.27
N GLU A 134 4.27 3.96 14.51
CA GLU A 134 5.08 2.75 14.50
C GLU A 134 5.60 2.44 13.10
N MET A 135 4.73 2.53 12.09
CA MET A 135 5.12 2.40 10.68
C MET A 135 6.19 3.45 10.30
N MET A 136 6.03 4.70 10.73
CA MET A 136 7.01 5.76 10.50
C MET A 136 8.32 5.54 11.25
N LYS A 137 8.28 5.04 12.49
CA LYS A 137 9.48 4.68 13.26
C LYS A 137 10.34 3.67 12.52
N GLU A 138 9.73 2.64 11.93
CA GLU A 138 10.46 1.67 11.11
C GLU A 138 11.12 2.35 9.90
N ARG A 139 10.44 3.29 9.24
CA ARG A 139 10.99 4.02 8.08
C ARG A 139 12.18 4.91 8.50
N PHE A 140 12.05 5.62 9.62
CA PHE A 140 13.12 6.45 10.16
C PHE A 140 14.31 5.64 10.65
N GLN A 141 14.08 4.48 11.28
CA GLN A 141 15.15 3.56 11.67
C GLN A 141 15.92 3.07 10.45
N LEU A 142 15.22 2.68 9.39
CA LEU A 142 15.87 2.24 8.15
C LEU A 142 16.69 3.37 7.51
N TRP A 143 16.16 4.60 7.48
CA TRP A 143 16.92 5.77 7.04
C TRP A 143 18.18 6.00 7.88
N LYS A 144 18.06 5.95 9.22
CA LYS A 144 19.18 6.12 10.16
C LYS A 144 20.30 5.11 9.92
N THR A 145 19.96 3.88 9.52
CA THR A 145 20.97 2.86 9.17
C THR A 145 21.60 3.05 7.79
N SER A 146 20.93 3.76 6.89
CA SER A 146 21.36 3.94 5.50
C SER A 146 22.10 5.26 5.24
N ASN A 147 22.00 6.23 6.15
CA ASN A 147 22.50 7.60 5.94
C ASN A 147 23.22 8.11 7.21
N ALA A 148 24.09 9.10 7.05
CA ALA A 148 24.89 9.66 8.15
C ALA A 148 24.06 10.52 9.13
N GLY A 149 22.88 10.99 8.72
CA GLY A 149 22.05 11.90 9.51
C GLY A 149 20.55 11.68 9.28
N PRO A 150 19.71 12.36 10.08
CA PRO A 150 18.27 12.35 9.88
C PRO A 150 17.89 13.01 8.54
N PRO A 151 16.72 12.70 7.97
CA PRO A 151 16.25 13.43 6.80
C PRO A 151 15.98 14.89 7.17
N SER A 152 16.33 15.82 6.28
CA SER A 152 16.13 17.27 6.47
C SER A 152 14.65 17.67 6.40
N ALA A 153 13.87 16.94 5.60
CA ALA A 153 12.42 17.04 5.57
C ALA A 153 11.76 15.71 5.20
N VAL A 154 10.47 15.60 5.54
CA VAL A 154 9.61 14.48 5.18
C VAL A 154 8.53 14.98 4.21
N MET A 155 8.56 14.49 2.98
CA MET A 155 7.51 14.75 1.98
C MET A 155 6.51 13.59 1.99
N PHE A 156 5.38 13.81 2.66
CA PHE A 156 4.37 12.79 2.95
C PHE A 156 3.18 12.90 2.00
N TYR A 157 3.09 11.97 1.05
CA TYR A 157 1.97 11.86 0.13
C TYR A 157 0.91 10.90 0.67
N ARG A 158 -0.31 11.40 0.89
CA ARG A 158 -1.44 10.64 1.43
C ARG A 158 -2.55 10.52 0.38
N ASP A 159 -2.95 9.28 0.08
CA ASP A 159 -4.03 9.01 -0.88
C ASP A 159 -5.42 9.27 -0.31
N ALA A 160 -6.16 10.19 -0.93
CA ALA A 160 -7.50 10.56 -0.56
C ALA A 160 -8.55 9.89 -1.46
N VAL A 161 -9.05 8.71 -1.05
CA VAL A 161 -10.12 8.03 -1.79
C VAL A 161 -11.52 8.49 -1.35
N ASN A 162 -11.71 8.86 -0.07
CA ASN A 162 -13.03 9.17 0.51
C ASN A 162 -13.09 10.50 1.28
N PHE A 163 -12.21 11.44 0.94
CA PHE A 163 -12.28 12.81 1.45
C PHE A 163 -13.39 13.51 0.66
N GLY A 164 -14.60 13.53 1.24
CA GLY A 164 -15.78 14.09 0.60
C GLY A 164 -15.54 15.52 0.14
N SER A 165 -16.35 16.00 -0.81
CA SER A 165 -16.28 17.37 -1.32
C SER A 165 -16.55 18.46 -0.26
N GLY A 166 -16.84 18.08 0.99
CA GLY A 166 -16.96 18.97 2.14
C GLY A 166 -15.59 19.26 2.73
N THR A 167 -15.14 20.50 2.57
CA THR A 167 -13.79 20.99 2.84
C THR A 167 -13.40 21.10 4.31
N GLU A 168 -14.30 20.78 5.25
CA GLU A 168 -14.13 21.07 6.68
C GLU A 168 -13.72 19.85 7.53
N ASP A 169 -13.87 18.62 7.04
CA ASP A 169 -13.84 17.40 7.87
C ASP A 169 -12.47 16.68 7.96
N HIS A 170 -11.38 17.31 7.52
CA HIS A 170 -10.11 16.59 7.29
C HIS A 170 -8.90 17.17 8.01
N GLN A 171 -9.05 18.36 8.58
CA GLN A 171 -7.95 19.03 9.26
C GLN A 171 -7.49 18.26 10.50
N GLU A 172 -8.43 17.71 11.27
CA GLU A 172 -8.11 16.92 12.45
C GLU A 172 -7.29 15.67 12.11
N THR A 173 -7.70 14.89 11.09
CA THR A 173 -6.94 13.72 10.64
C THR A 173 -5.53 14.09 10.21
N VAL A 174 -5.37 15.16 9.42
CA VAL A 174 -4.05 15.62 8.96
C VAL A 174 -3.17 16.03 10.15
N LEU A 175 -3.71 16.79 11.11
CA LEU A 175 -2.98 17.23 12.31
C LEU A 175 -2.59 16.05 13.21
N ASN A 176 -3.49 15.08 13.39
CA ASN A 176 -3.22 13.87 14.17
C ASN A 176 -2.13 13.00 13.51
N GLU A 177 -2.23 12.78 12.20
CA GLU A 177 -1.22 12.02 11.45
C GLU A 177 0.15 12.73 11.48
N MET A 178 0.18 14.05 11.30
CA MET A 178 1.42 14.84 11.43
C MET A 178 2.02 14.75 12.82
N THR A 179 1.20 14.78 13.87
CA THR A 179 1.66 14.62 15.25
C THR A 179 2.32 13.26 15.43
N LYS A 180 1.70 12.18 14.94
CA LYS A 180 2.28 10.83 14.95
C LYS A 180 3.60 10.74 14.17
N ILE A 181 3.72 11.42 13.03
CA ILE A 181 4.96 11.49 12.24
C ILE A 181 6.06 12.20 13.04
N ARG A 182 5.77 13.34 13.68
CA ARG A 182 6.74 14.09 14.50
C ARG A 182 7.18 13.30 15.72
N GLU A 183 6.25 12.64 16.41
CA GLU A 183 6.59 11.77 17.53
C GLU A 183 7.47 10.59 17.09
N ALA A 184 7.17 9.97 15.95
CA ALA A 184 8.01 8.91 15.39
C ALA A 184 9.43 9.40 15.07
N TYR A 185 9.56 10.62 14.54
CA TYR A 185 10.85 11.24 14.25
C TYR A 185 11.64 11.49 15.54
N LYS A 186 10.99 12.09 16.54
CA LYS A 186 11.56 12.34 17.87
C LYS A 186 12.06 11.06 18.52
N ASP A 187 11.25 9.99 18.50
CA ASP A 187 11.61 8.70 19.08
C ASP A 187 12.88 8.08 18.46
N VAL A 188 13.18 8.36 17.19
CA VAL A 188 14.31 7.72 16.46
C VAL A 188 15.56 8.59 16.44
N PHE A 189 15.40 9.91 16.32
CA PHE A 189 16.49 10.88 16.14
C PHE A 189 16.75 11.77 17.36
N ASP A 190 15.92 11.70 18.41
CA ASP A 190 15.99 12.55 19.60
C ASP A 190 15.98 14.06 19.24
N SER A 191 15.14 14.41 18.25
CA SER A 191 15.02 15.77 17.72
C SER A 191 13.56 16.12 17.47
N ASP A 192 13.18 17.35 17.79
CA ASP A 192 11.84 17.90 17.58
C ASP A 192 11.69 18.64 16.23
N THR A 193 12.78 18.76 15.46
CA THR A 193 12.83 19.61 14.27
C THR A 193 12.84 18.78 12.99
N SER A 194 11.69 18.18 12.65
CA SER A 194 11.46 17.65 11.31
C SER A 194 10.54 18.59 10.54
N HIS A 195 11.02 19.12 9.41
CA HIS A 195 10.14 19.78 8.47
C HIS A 195 9.24 18.73 7.79
N ILE A 196 7.93 18.98 7.74
CA ILE A 196 6.97 18.11 7.05
C ILE A 196 6.30 18.88 5.91
N ILE A 197 6.25 18.26 4.73
CA ILE A 197 5.40 18.65 3.61
C ILE A 197 4.32 17.59 3.47
N TYR A 198 3.08 17.95 3.81
CA TYR A 198 1.95 17.03 3.81
C TYR A 198 1.07 17.28 2.58
N ILE A 199 0.99 16.29 1.70
CA ILE A 199 0.34 16.39 0.39
C ILE A 199 -0.79 15.36 0.30
N LEU A 200 -2.03 15.83 0.19
CA LEU A 200 -3.19 14.97 -0.11
C LEU A 200 -3.33 14.80 -1.62
N ILE A 201 -3.61 13.57 -2.06
CA ILE A 201 -3.81 13.26 -3.48
C ILE A 201 -5.24 12.79 -3.71
N GLN A 202 -5.96 13.47 -4.60
CA GLN A 202 -7.29 13.05 -5.02
C GLN A 202 -7.26 12.66 -6.50
N ARG A 203 -7.99 11.61 -6.86
CA ARG A 203 -8.21 11.26 -8.27
C ARG A 203 -9.11 12.31 -8.91
N ASN A 204 -8.66 12.90 -10.02
CA ASN A 204 -9.46 13.87 -10.74
C ASN A 204 -10.61 13.14 -11.46
N ALA A 205 -11.83 13.29 -10.96
CA ALA A 205 -13.03 12.86 -11.67
C ALA A 205 -13.23 13.83 -12.84
N ARG A 206 -13.32 13.31 -14.07
CA ARG A 206 -13.37 14.06 -15.35
C ARG A 206 -14.01 15.46 -15.22
N ASN A 207 -13.24 16.52 -15.52
CA ASN A 207 -13.53 17.86 -16.06
C ASN A 207 -14.98 18.43 -16.14
N GLY A 208 -15.92 18.01 -15.29
CA GLY A 208 -17.27 18.55 -15.23
C GLY A 208 -17.65 18.75 -13.77
N ASP A 209 -17.79 20.01 -13.38
CA ASP A 209 -18.49 20.45 -12.17
C ASP A 209 -17.87 20.10 -10.82
N LEU A 210 -16.59 20.43 -10.63
CA LEU A 210 -16.13 20.88 -9.32
C LEU A 210 -15.85 22.36 -9.41
N ALA A 211 -16.92 23.15 -9.24
CA ALA A 211 -16.81 24.54 -8.88
C ALA A 211 -15.76 24.67 -7.78
N ALA A 212 -14.86 25.63 -7.93
CA ALA A 212 -13.90 26.01 -6.92
C ALA A 212 -14.66 26.41 -5.64
N ALA A 213 -14.95 25.43 -4.79
CA ALA A 213 -15.42 25.66 -3.44
C ALA A 213 -14.22 26.27 -2.70
N SER A 214 -14.25 27.59 -2.61
CA SER A 214 -13.36 28.43 -1.83
C SER A 214 -13.28 27.91 -0.40
N LEU A 215 -12.14 27.31 -0.04
CA LEU A 215 -11.81 26.90 1.31
C LEU A 215 -11.59 28.12 2.23
N GLY A 216 -12.24 28.12 3.38
CA GLY A 216 -11.85 28.97 4.50
C GLY A 216 -10.51 28.51 5.08
N GLN A 217 -9.42 29.22 4.75
CA GLN A 217 -8.04 29.08 5.27
C GLN A 217 -7.31 27.74 5.01
N LYS A 218 -5.96 27.66 5.00
CA LYS A 218 -4.98 28.39 4.20
C LYS A 218 -4.22 27.27 3.45
N GLU A 219 -4.83 26.69 2.41
CA GLU A 219 -4.10 25.76 1.54
C GLU A 219 -2.85 26.47 1.04
N THR A 220 -1.68 25.87 1.28
CA THR A 220 -0.41 26.51 0.89
C THR A 220 -0.21 26.49 -0.62
N GLY A 221 -0.92 25.59 -1.29
CA GLY A 221 -1.01 25.53 -2.74
C GLY A 221 -1.70 24.24 -3.19
N GLU A 222 -2.01 24.19 -4.48
CA GLU A 222 -2.48 22.98 -5.15
C GLU A 222 -1.88 22.88 -6.55
N PHE A 223 -1.80 21.67 -7.07
CA PHE A 223 -1.38 21.43 -8.44
C PHE A 223 -1.97 20.15 -9.02
N PHE A 224 -1.86 19.99 -10.33
CA PHE A 224 -2.27 18.78 -11.05
C PHE A 224 -1.05 18.05 -11.56
N SER A 225 -1.08 16.72 -11.50
CA SER A 225 -0.05 15.86 -12.09
C SER A 225 -0.67 14.56 -12.60
N GLY A 226 0.06 13.87 -13.46
CA GLY A 226 -0.41 12.71 -14.18
C GLY A 226 0.74 12.02 -14.91
N SER A 227 0.39 11.18 -15.88
CA SER A 227 1.35 10.63 -16.83
C SER A 227 1.16 11.28 -18.21
N THR A 228 2.10 11.02 -19.12
CA THR A 228 2.00 11.42 -20.53
C THR A 228 0.67 10.99 -21.17
N GLN A 229 0.15 9.81 -20.81
CA GLN A 229 -1.12 9.27 -21.34
C GLN A 229 -2.36 9.88 -20.67
N LYS A 230 -2.23 10.36 -19.43
CA LYS A 230 -3.34 10.93 -18.66
C LYS A 230 -2.80 12.14 -17.89
N PRO A 231 -2.56 13.26 -18.58
CA PRO A 231 -2.14 14.49 -17.92
C PRO A 231 -3.25 14.90 -16.94
N ASN A 232 -2.86 15.46 -15.80
CA ASN A 232 -3.80 15.96 -14.77
C ASN A 232 -4.80 14.89 -14.25
N ALA A 233 -4.41 13.62 -14.25
CA ALA A 233 -5.21 12.53 -13.72
C ALA A 233 -5.47 12.63 -12.20
N TYR A 234 -4.62 13.36 -11.49
CA TYR A 234 -4.69 13.55 -10.04
C TYR A 234 -4.51 15.02 -9.68
N ARG A 235 -5.22 15.45 -8.63
CA ARG A 235 -5.10 16.76 -7.99
C ARG A 235 -4.38 16.58 -6.66
N TYR A 236 -3.47 17.49 -6.36
CA TYR A 236 -2.59 17.45 -5.19
C TYR A 236 -2.83 18.71 -4.36
N PHE A 237 -3.17 18.52 -3.09
CA PHE A 237 -3.40 19.61 -2.14
C PHE A 237 -2.26 19.64 -1.12
N ILE A 238 -1.54 20.75 -1.05
CA ILE A 238 -0.46 20.94 -0.09
C ILE A 238 -1.10 21.51 1.19
N LYS A 239 -1.49 20.60 2.08
CA LYS A 239 -2.16 20.95 3.34
C LYS A 239 -1.20 21.56 4.35
N PHE A 240 0.05 21.15 4.31
CA PHE A 240 1.05 21.67 5.21
C PHE A 240 2.43 21.67 4.56
N ASN A 241 3.21 22.70 4.84
CA ASN A 241 4.53 22.90 4.27
C ASN A 241 5.41 23.66 5.28
N ASP A 242 6.15 22.95 6.12
CA ASP A 242 7.13 23.52 7.05
C ASP A 242 8.36 24.12 6.34
N THR A 243 8.42 24.00 5.02
CA THR A 243 9.56 24.47 4.21
C THR A 243 9.20 25.73 3.44
N ALA A 244 10.21 26.40 2.88
CA ALA A 244 10.01 27.54 1.98
C ALA A 244 9.79 27.11 0.50
N LEU A 245 9.51 25.83 0.24
CA LEU A 245 9.34 25.34 -1.13
C LEU A 245 8.03 25.83 -1.74
N ARG A 246 8.12 26.31 -2.97
CA ARG A 246 6.97 26.74 -3.76
C ARG A 246 6.22 25.53 -4.34
N SER A 247 4.93 25.71 -4.60
CA SER A 247 4.06 24.70 -5.24
C SER A 247 4.62 24.16 -6.55
N GLU A 248 5.19 25.04 -7.38
CA GLU A 248 5.77 24.66 -8.68
C GLU A 248 6.93 23.66 -8.50
N VAL A 249 7.78 23.90 -7.49
CA VAL A 249 8.91 23.01 -7.19
C VAL A 249 8.42 21.66 -6.71
N ILE A 250 7.39 21.63 -5.86
CA ILE A 250 6.77 20.37 -5.38
C ILE A 250 6.11 19.61 -6.54
N GLN A 251 5.48 20.32 -7.49
CA GLN A 251 4.91 19.72 -8.69
C GLN A 251 6.00 19.10 -9.58
N ASP A 252 7.10 19.82 -9.82
CA ASP A 252 8.23 19.31 -10.61
C ASP A 252 8.88 18.10 -9.95
N LEU A 253 9.07 18.13 -8.62
CA LEU A 253 9.55 16.98 -7.84
C LEU A 253 8.60 15.78 -7.99
N THR A 254 7.30 16.00 -7.90
CA THR A 254 6.29 14.95 -8.06
C THR A 254 6.34 14.34 -9.47
N ASN A 255 6.48 15.17 -10.50
CA ASN A 255 6.59 14.74 -11.90
C ASN A 255 7.88 13.93 -12.13
N SER A 256 9.00 14.37 -11.55
CA SER A 256 10.29 13.66 -11.61
C SER A 256 10.23 12.31 -10.89
N LEU A 257 9.61 12.26 -9.70
CA LEU A 257 9.37 11.02 -8.96
C LEU A 257 8.54 10.04 -9.81
N ASN A 258 7.50 10.50 -10.49
CA ASN A 258 6.64 9.66 -11.33
C ASN A 258 7.36 9.03 -12.52
N LYS A 259 8.46 9.63 -12.98
CA LYS A 259 9.32 9.10 -14.06
C LYS A 259 10.47 8.23 -13.54
N SER A 260 10.70 8.20 -12.21
CA SER A 260 11.80 7.45 -11.58
C SER A 260 11.48 5.98 -11.25
N SER A 261 10.28 5.51 -11.60
CA SER A 261 9.80 4.17 -11.26
C SER A 261 10.67 3.06 -11.85
N GLN A 262 11.43 2.36 -11.02
CA GLN A 262 12.30 1.24 -11.46
C GLN A 262 11.55 0.08 -12.14
N LEU A 263 10.21 0.03 -12.06
CA LEU A 263 9.38 -1.02 -12.68
C LEU A 263 8.61 -0.59 -13.94
N ALA A 264 8.54 0.71 -14.25
CA ALA A 264 7.74 1.21 -15.36
C ALA A 264 8.29 2.56 -15.83
N ALA A 265 8.16 2.89 -17.11
CA ALA A 265 8.67 4.16 -17.63
C ALA A 265 8.08 5.39 -16.93
N GLU A 266 6.81 5.33 -16.56
CA GLU A 266 6.11 6.43 -15.88
C GLU A 266 4.90 5.89 -15.10
N VAL A 267 4.55 6.53 -13.98
CA VAL A 267 3.32 6.29 -13.24
C VAL A 267 2.47 7.57 -13.18
N ALA A 268 1.15 7.46 -13.31
CA ALA A 268 0.28 8.64 -13.30
C ALA A 268 0.02 9.22 -11.89
N LEU A 269 0.13 8.38 -10.88
CA LEU A 269 -0.01 8.72 -9.45
C LEU A 269 1.38 8.89 -8.86
N ALA A 270 1.54 9.78 -7.85
CA ALA A 270 2.76 9.87 -7.06
C ALA A 270 3.34 8.48 -6.78
N LEU A 271 4.55 8.23 -7.28
CA LEU A 271 5.27 6.97 -7.14
C LEU A 271 5.20 6.36 -5.73
N PRO A 272 5.46 7.10 -4.62
CA PRO A 272 5.34 6.55 -3.28
C PRO A 272 3.92 6.03 -2.97
N VAL A 273 2.87 6.74 -3.39
CA VAL A 273 1.49 6.30 -3.17
C VAL A 273 1.12 5.12 -4.06
N HIS A 274 1.65 5.06 -5.28
CA HIS A 274 1.50 3.89 -6.14
C HIS A 274 2.05 2.62 -5.48
N PHE A 275 3.19 2.71 -4.79
CA PHE A 275 3.73 1.59 -4.01
C PHE A 275 2.93 1.31 -2.74
N ALA A 276 2.46 2.33 -2.02
CA ALA A 276 1.56 2.16 -0.88
C ALA A 276 0.26 1.41 -1.26
N ARG A 277 -0.34 1.73 -2.42
CA ARG A 277 -1.51 0.99 -2.94
C ARG A 277 -1.18 -0.48 -3.22
N LYS A 278 -0.02 -0.75 -3.82
CA LYS A 278 0.41 -2.12 -4.14
C LYS A 278 0.68 -2.95 -2.89
N ILE A 279 1.29 -2.39 -1.85
CA ILE A 279 1.55 -3.12 -0.61
C ILE A 279 0.26 -3.41 0.16
N CYS A 280 -0.70 -2.48 0.17
CA CYS A 280 -2.04 -2.74 0.72
C CYS A 280 -2.77 -3.84 -0.04
N GLN A 281 -2.74 -3.79 -1.38
CA GLN A 281 -3.38 -4.81 -2.21
C GLN A 281 -2.71 -6.17 -1.99
N ARG A 282 -1.38 -6.23 -1.88
CA ARG A 282 -0.66 -7.46 -1.53
C ARG A 282 -1.13 -8.01 -0.20
N MET A 283 -1.21 -7.17 0.83
CA MET A 283 -1.67 -7.58 2.15
C MET A 283 -3.10 -8.14 2.07
N CYS A 284 -3.97 -7.52 1.28
CA CYS A 284 -5.31 -8.04 1.03
C CYS A 284 -5.32 -9.42 0.35
N ASP A 285 -4.39 -9.69 -0.56
CA ASP A 285 -4.31 -10.98 -1.24
C ASP A 285 -4.02 -12.13 -0.23
N HIS A 286 -3.36 -11.85 0.91
CA HIS A 286 -3.14 -12.84 1.97
C HIS A 286 -4.43 -13.26 2.70
N PHE A 287 -5.48 -12.46 2.64
CA PHE A 287 -6.79 -12.78 3.19
C PHE A 287 -7.90 -12.54 2.16
N TYR A 288 -7.63 -12.92 0.91
CA TYR A 288 -8.51 -12.70 -0.24
C TYR A 288 -9.94 -13.24 -0.05
N PHE A 289 -10.10 -14.31 0.72
CA PHE A 289 -11.41 -14.86 1.09
C PHE A 289 -12.32 -13.83 1.79
N CYS A 290 -11.76 -12.85 2.51
CA CYS A 290 -12.53 -11.74 3.08
C CYS A 290 -13.06 -10.80 2.01
N GLN A 291 -12.37 -10.66 0.87
CA GLN A 291 -12.78 -9.80 -0.23
C GLN A 291 -13.88 -10.44 -1.08
N THR A 292 -13.77 -11.74 -1.37
CA THR A 292 -14.66 -12.45 -2.30
C THR A 292 -15.81 -13.16 -1.62
N ARG A 293 -15.74 -13.33 -0.30
CA ARG A 293 -16.60 -14.27 0.47
C ARG A 293 -16.45 -15.72 -0.02
N ASP A 294 -15.44 -16.02 -0.83
CA ASP A 294 -15.19 -17.36 -1.33
C ASP A 294 -14.24 -18.08 -0.38
N ILE A 295 -14.83 -19.01 0.38
CA ILE A 295 -14.12 -19.85 1.35
C ILE A 295 -13.06 -20.74 0.70
N MET A 296 -13.18 -21.02 -0.61
CA MET A 296 -12.22 -21.85 -1.32
C MET A 296 -10.85 -21.18 -1.42
N HIS A 297 -10.79 -19.85 -1.26
CA HIS A 297 -9.56 -19.06 -1.22
C HIS A 297 -8.94 -18.97 0.18
N TYR A 298 -9.47 -19.70 1.17
CA TYR A 298 -8.87 -19.78 2.49
C TYR A 298 -7.59 -20.64 2.44
N PRO A 299 -6.45 -20.20 3.02
CA PRO A 299 -5.19 -20.93 2.94
C PRO A 299 -5.31 -22.36 3.46
N GLN A 300 -5.05 -23.35 2.59
CA GLN A 300 -5.21 -24.78 2.92
C GLN A 300 -4.30 -25.24 4.07
N ASN A 301 -3.17 -24.56 4.30
CA ASN A 301 -2.24 -24.89 5.39
C ASN A 301 -2.88 -24.69 6.77
N PHE A 302 -3.94 -23.88 6.87
CA PHE A 302 -4.77 -23.73 8.08
C PHE A 302 -5.91 -24.75 8.16
N CYS A 303 -6.22 -25.47 7.08
CA CYS A 303 -7.25 -26.50 7.07
C CYS A 303 -6.77 -27.83 7.64
N GLN A 304 -5.46 -28.01 7.90
CA GLN A 304 -4.89 -29.26 8.39
C GLN A 304 -4.81 -29.36 9.91
N THR A 305 -5.02 -28.26 10.65
CA THR A 305 -5.14 -28.31 12.10
C THR A 305 -6.45 -29.00 12.50
N ARG A 306 -6.43 -29.82 13.55
CA ARG A 306 -7.57 -30.62 14.09
C ARG A 306 -8.86 -29.81 14.37
N ASP A 307 -8.79 -28.48 14.30
CA ASP A 307 -9.91 -27.53 14.46
C ASP A 307 -10.85 -27.40 13.24
N MET A 308 -10.78 -28.30 12.24
CA MET A 308 -11.76 -28.33 11.15
C MET A 308 -13.21 -28.45 11.62
N MET A 309 -13.47 -29.04 12.79
CA MET A 309 -14.84 -29.15 13.34
C MET A 309 -15.47 -27.80 13.69
N HIS A 310 -14.68 -26.72 13.81
CA HIS A 310 -15.19 -25.37 14.07
C HIS A 310 -15.20 -24.45 12.84
N TYR A 311 -14.81 -24.92 11.66
CA TYR A 311 -14.68 -24.07 10.46
C TYR A 311 -16.04 -23.53 9.91
N PRO A 312 -17.10 -24.34 9.75
CA PRO A 312 -18.42 -23.82 9.41
C PRO A 312 -18.98 -22.89 10.49
N GLN A 313 -18.63 -23.14 11.75
CA GLN A 313 -18.98 -22.28 12.90
C GLN A 313 -18.27 -20.92 12.78
N MET A 314 -16.99 -20.91 12.42
CA MET A 314 -16.19 -19.70 12.25
C MET A 314 -16.72 -18.83 11.10
N VAL A 315 -17.03 -19.42 9.95
CA VAL A 315 -17.66 -18.69 8.83
C VAL A 315 -19.05 -18.17 9.20
N ARG A 316 -19.85 -18.95 9.93
CA ARG A 316 -21.13 -18.46 10.49
C ARG A 316 -20.92 -17.32 11.48
N ASN A 317 -19.88 -17.37 12.30
CA ASN A 317 -19.54 -16.31 13.25
C ASN A 317 -19.10 -15.04 12.52
N PHE A 318 -18.33 -15.16 11.44
CA PHE A 318 -17.88 -14.03 10.60
C PHE A 318 -18.99 -13.43 9.74
N THR A 319 -20.01 -14.21 9.37
CA THR A 319 -21.18 -13.72 8.63
C THR A 319 -22.30 -13.23 9.56
N SER A 320 -22.28 -13.59 10.83
CA SER A 320 -23.22 -13.12 11.85
C SER A 320 -23.05 -11.62 12.11
N GLN A 321 -24.04 -10.82 11.72
CA GLN A 321 -24.08 -9.36 11.92
C GLN A 321 -24.16 -8.91 13.39
N LYS A 322 -24.37 -9.82 14.35
CA LYS A 322 -24.81 -9.48 15.72
C LYS A 322 -23.69 -9.19 16.74
N ARG A 323 -22.40 -9.27 16.39
CA ARG A 323 -21.30 -9.06 17.36
C ARG A 323 -20.28 -8.03 16.86
N GLY A 324 -20.07 -6.98 17.64
CA GLY A 324 -19.04 -5.96 17.39
C GLY A 324 -17.61 -6.53 17.47
N ASP A 325 -17.38 -7.52 18.33
CA ASP A 325 -16.07 -8.14 18.56
C ASP A 325 -15.55 -8.95 17.37
N ASN A 326 -16.39 -9.21 16.36
CA ASN A 326 -16.05 -10.03 15.22
C ASN A 326 -14.88 -9.47 14.38
N GLU A 327 -14.71 -8.14 14.30
CA GLU A 327 -13.60 -7.55 13.54
C GLU A 327 -12.25 -7.79 14.22
N GLU A 328 -12.20 -7.64 15.54
CA GLU A 328 -10.98 -7.91 16.32
C GLU A 328 -10.60 -9.37 16.26
N VAL A 329 -11.59 -10.27 16.36
CA VAL A 329 -11.37 -11.70 16.17
C VAL A 329 -10.82 -12.00 14.76
N ILE A 330 -11.38 -11.39 13.72
CA ILE A 330 -10.88 -11.56 12.34
C ILE A 330 -9.46 -11.00 12.20
N ILE A 331 -9.18 -9.81 12.74
CA ILE A 331 -7.84 -9.21 12.68
C ILE A 331 -6.83 -10.09 13.42
N LEU A 332 -7.14 -10.55 14.63
CA LEU A 332 -6.29 -11.45 15.40
C LEU A 332 -6.07 -12.78 14.68
N HIS A 333 -7.12 -13.32 14.05
CA HIS A 333 -7.04 -14.52 13.25
C HIS A 333 -6.14 -14.35 12.03
N ILE A 334 -6.33 -13.28 11.25
CA ILE A 334 -5.47 -12.97 10.10
C ILE A 334 -4.03 -12.73 10.58
N ARG A 335 -3.80 -12.00 11.68
CA ARG A 335 -2.46 -11.81 12.26
C ARG A 335 -1.83 -13.15 12.64
N SER A 336 -2.58 -14.04 13.29
CA SER A 336 -2.12 -15.39 13.61
C SER A 336 -1.81 -16.19 12.34
N MET A 337 -2.55 -15.99 11.26
CA MET A 337 -2.26 -16.61 9.97
C MET A 337 -0.97 -16.12 9.34
N LEU A 338 -0.70 -14.82 9.46
CA LEU A 338 0.50 -14.19 8.92
C LEU A 338 1.75 -14.52 9.73
N VAL A 339 1.65 -14.58 11.07
CA VAL A 339 2.77 -14.91 11.97
C VAL A 339 3.03 -16.41 12.03
N GLY A 340 1.96 -17.23 11.99
CA GLY A 340 2.03 -18.69 12.06
C GLY A 340 2.73 -19.35 10.86
N GLN A 341 3.08 -18.58 9.81
CA GLN A 341 3.93 -19.06 8.73
C GLN A 341 5.38 -19.35 9.18
N ASP A 342 5.85 -18.79 10.30
CA ASP A 342 7.20 -19.06 10.81
C ASP A 342 7.29 -20.34 11.68
N LEU A 343 6.16 -20.99 12.02
CA LEU A 343 6.12 -22.18 12.88
C LEU A 343 6.07 -23.53 12.13
N VAL A 344 6.13 -23.54 10.80
CA VAL A 344 6.06 -24.77 9.98
C VAL A 344 7.31 -24.94 9.12
N GLU A 345 8.48 -24.98 9.77
CA GLU A 345 9.66 -25.73 9.29
C GLU A 345 9.67 -27.16 9.85
N LYS A 346 8.49 -27.73 10.16
CA LYS A 346 8.37 -29.19 10.32
C LYS A 346 8.23 -29.78 8.94
N SER A 347 9.27 -30.51 8.52
CA SER A 347 9.38 -31.35 7.33
C SER A 347 8.03 -31.64 6.67
N LEU A 348 7.80 -31.02 5.52
CA LEU A 348 6.68 -31.39 4.64
C LEU A 348 6.76 -32.91 4.43
N PRO A 349 5.67 -33.66 4.67
CA PRO A 349 5.65 -35.08 4.32
C PRO A 349 5.97 -35.20 2.84
N GLN A 350 6.98 -36.01 2.51
CA GLN A 350 7.31 -36.26 1.11
C GLN A 350 6.07 -36.79 0.38
N PRO A 351 5.75 -36.29 -0.82
CA PRO A 351 4.61 -36.77 -1.56
C PRO A 351 4.77 -38.26 -1.81
N THR A 352 3.88 -39.06 -1.22
CA THR A 352 3.76 -40.48 -1.55
C THR A 352 3.26 -40.58 -2.99
N LEU A 353 4.12 -41.08 -3.87
CA LEU A 353 3.96 -41.17 -5.33
C LEU A 353 2.77 -42.02 -5.83
N ASP A 354 1.99 -42.64 -4.93
CA ASP A 354 1.05 -43.71 -5.30
C ASP A 354 -0.42 -43.30 -5.39
N ARG A 355 -0.76 -42.01 -5.29
CA ARG A 355 -2.15 -41.56 -5.43
C ARG A 355 -2.39 -40.94 -6.81
N PRO A 356 -3.20 -41.56 -7.69
CA PRO A 356 -3.53 -40.96 -8.97
C PRO A 356 -4.31 -39.66 -8.75
N GLU A 357 -3.81 -38.56 -9.33
CA GLU A 357 -4.47 -37.25 -9.30
C GLU A 357 -5.89 -37.37 -9.87
N THR A 358 -6.89 -36.94 -9.10
CA THR A 358 -8.25 -36.85 -9.64
C THR A 358 -8.42 -35.54 -10.41
N LYS A 359 -9.30 -35.51 -11.42
CA LYS A 359 -9.73 -34.26 -12.09
C LYS A 359 -10.25 -33.18 -11.12
N ARG A 360 -10.64 -33.57 -9.90
CA ARG A 360 -11.07 -32.66 -8.84
C ARG A 360 -9.88 -32.02 -8.12
N ASP A 361 -8.75 -32.72 -8.03
CA ASP A 361 -7.52 -32.25 -7.41
C ASP A 361 -6.78 -31.27 -8.34
N SER A 362 -6.77 -31.53 -9.65
CA SER A 362 -6.19 -30.59 -10.63
C SER A 362 -6.95 -29.26 -10.71
N ASN A 363 -8.28 -29.27 -10.55
CA ASN A 363 -9.08 -28.04 -10.42
C ASN A 363 -8.95 -27.37 -9.04
N ARG A 364 -8.55 -28.10 -7.99
CA ARG A 364 -8.26 -27.55 -6.65
C ARG A 364 -6.84 -26.99 -6.52
N MET A 365 -5.88 -27.49 -7.31
CA MET A 365 -4.50 -26.97 -7.33
C MET A 365 -4.34 -25.68 -8.15
N MET A 366 -5.33 -25.32 -8.99
CA MET A 366 -5.36 -24.02 -9.68
C MET A 366 -5.95 -22.89 -8.81
N LEU A 367 -5.52 -22.81 -7.55
CA LEU A 367 -5.89 -21.73 -6.61
C LEU A 367 -4.96 -20.51 -6.68
N TRP A 368 -4.21 -20.37 -7.78
CA TRP A 368 -3.27 -19.27 -7.98
C TRP A 368 -3.78 -18.28 -9.02
N HIS A 369 -3.91 -17.03 -8.59
CA HIS A 369 -4.73 -16.01 -9.22
C HIS A 369 -3.96 -15.20 -10.28
N LYS A 370 -4.48 -15.10 -11.52
CA LYS A 370 -3.94 -14.26 -12.63
C LYS A 370 -3.68 -12.77 -12.28
N LYS A 371 -4.35 -12.21 -11.26
CA LYS A 371 -4.08 -10.82 -10.81
C LYS A 371 -2.78 -10.66 -10.01
N LEU A 372 -2.24 -11.74 -9.42
CA LEU A 372 -0.97 -11.68 -8.67
C LEU A 372 0.22 -11.38 -9.59
N ASP A 373 0.10 -11.69 -10.89
CA ASP A 373 1.15 -11.46 -11.90
C ASP A 373 1.54 -9.97 -12.05
N ASN A 374 0.65 -9.05 -11.65
CA ASN A 374 0.86 -7.60 -11.81
C ASN A 374 1.29 -6.87 -10.52
N LEU A 375 1.31 -7.54 -9.35
CA LEU A 375 1.29 -6.85 -8.05
C LEU A 375 2.41 -7.20 -7.06
N MET A 376 3.47 -7.88 -7.48
CA MET A 376 4.47 -8.37 -6.51
C MET A 376 5.56 -7.31 -6.22
N PHE A 377 5.52 -6.75 -5.00
CA PHE A 377 6.65 -6.24 -4.21
C PHE A 377 6.71 -7.03 -2.89
N TYR A 378 7.85 -7.04 -2.19
CA TYR A 378 8.04 -7.69 -0.88
C TYR A 378 8.26 -6.66 0.25
N LEU A 379 8.01 -7.11 1.51
CA LEU A 379 8.19 -6.45 2.81
C LEU A 379 9.44 -6.96 3.53
#